data_AF-A0A8C3X0J3-F1
#
_entry.id   AF-A0A8C3X0J3-F1
#
_cell.length_a   1.000
_cell.length_b   1.000
_cell.length_c   1.000
_cell.angle_alpha   90.00
_cell.angle_beta   90.00
_cell.angle_gamma   90.00
#
_symmetry.space_group_name_H-M   'P 1'
#
loop_
_entity.id
_entity.type
_entity.pdbx_description
1 polymer ?
#
loop_
_entity_poly.entity_id
_entity_poly.type
_entity_poly.pdbx_seq_one_letter_code
_entity_poly.pdbx_strand_id
1 'polypeptide(L)'
;LNKNVVFVIDISSSMEGQKVKQTKEALLKILSDMRPGDYFDLVLFGSAVQSWRGSLVQASAANLDAARSYVRRFSLAGSTNLNGGLLRGIEILNKAQGSHPEFSNHASILIMLTDGEPTEGVTDRSQILKNVRNAIGGRFPLYNLGFGHDVDLNFLDVMALENNGRAQRIYEDHDAAQQLQGFYDQVANPLLKDVELQYPPDTVSALTQHRHKQYYEGSEITVAGRIADHKLSSFKADVRASGEGQGFKTTCLVDEEEMKKLLRERGHMLENYIERLWAYLTIQELLAKRMKLEGEEKASVSAKALQMSLDYQFVTPLTSMTIRGLADKDGLEPIIDKPLEDSLPLEMLGPRRMFVLSASQPSPTHPTSSIKQLPNQVTGVDTDPHFIIRVPQKEDTLCFNINEEPGVVLNLVQDPDTGFSVNAQLIGNEARSPGKHEGTYLGRLGIANPATGFQLEVTPQNITLNPGSGGPVFSWRDQASLRQDEVAVTINKKRNLVVSVENGGTFEAVLHRVWKGSAIHQDFLGFYVLDSHRMSARTHGLLGQFFHPFDYKVSDLHPGSDPTKTDATMVVKNRQLTVTRGLQKDYSKDPRHGAEVTCWFIHNNGDGLLDGAYTDYIVPDIF
;
A
#
# COMPACT_ATOMS: atom_id res chain seq x y z
N LEU A 1 3.50 15.76 -22.87
CA LEU A 1 2.77 15.64 -24.14
C LEU A 1 1.40 16.26 -23.99
N ASN A 2 0.94 17.00 -24.99
CA ASN A 2 -0.49 17.23 -25.19
C ASN A 2 -1.21 15.89 -25.46
N LYS A 3 -2.48 15.76 -25.05
CA LYS A 3 -3.26 14.53 -25.23
C LYS A 3 -4.57 14.74 -25.99
N ASN A 4 -4.98 13.69 -26.70
CA ASN A 4 -6.29 13.57 -27.33
C ASN A 4 -7.10 12.55 -26.52
N VAL A 5 -8.16 12.95 -25.83
CA VAL A 5 -8.92 12.07 -24.95
C VAL A 5 -10.39 11.99 -25.35
N VAL A 6 -10.91 10.78 -25.50
CA VAL A 6 -12.36 10.58 -25.68
C VAL A 6 -12.89 9.77 -24.50
N PHE A 7 -13.97 10.27 -23.89
CA PHE A 7 -14.70 9.57 -22.84
C PHE A 7 -15.93 8.92 -23.43
N VAL A 8 -16.10 7.62 -23.21
CA VAL A 8 -17.23 6.81 -23.67
C VAL A 8 -18.02 6.38 -22.43
N ILE A 9 -19.16 7.00 -22.18
CA ILE A 9 -19.87 6.92 -20.91
C ILE A 9 -21.21 6.23 -21.09
N ASP A 10 -21.44 5.19 -20.30
CA ASP A 10 -22.74 4.52 -20.25
C ASP A 10 -23.78 5.45 -19.62
N ILE A 11 -24.93 5.54 -20.29
CA ILE A 11 -26.12 6.26 -19.84
C ILE A 11 -27.34 5.33 -19.84
N SER A 12 -27.12 4.02 -19.76
CA SER A 12 -28.17 3.01 -19.57
C SER A 12 -29.00 3.29 -18.31
N SER A 13 -30.17 2.67 -18.23
CA SER A 13 -31.12 2.91 -17.13
C SER A 13 -30.59 2.39 -15.78
N SER A 14 -29.64 1.45 -15.75
CA SER A 14 -28.99 0.97 -14.52
C SER A 14 -28.12 2.01 -13.83
N MET A 15 -27.65 3.03 -14.56
CA MET A 15 -26.88 4.15 -14.03
C MET A 15 -27.72 5.11 -13.16
N GLU A 16 -29.03 4.90 -13.02
CA GLU A 16 -29.92 5.74 -12.23
C GLU A 16 -29.50 5.88 -10.77
N GLY A 17 -29.70 7.06 -10.20
CA GLY A 17 -29.35 7.37 -8.81
C GLY A 17 -27.90 7.85 -8.65
N GLN A 18 -27.14 7.17 -7.77
CA GLN A 18 -25.81 7.66 -7.38
C GLN A 18 -24.76 7.47 -8.48
N LYS A 19 -24.82 6.39 -9.27
CA LYS A 19 -23.84 6.09 -10.32
C LYS A 19 -23.72 7.24 -11.32
N VAL A 20 -24.84 7.68 -11.91
CA VAL A 20 -24.84 8.82 -12.85
C VAL A 20 -24.44 10.13 -12.17
N LYS A 21 -24.84 10.35 -10.92
CA LYS A 21 -24.48 11.57 -10.17
C LYS A 21 -22.96 11.66 -9.97
N GLN A 22 -22.34 10.58 -9.50
CA GLN A 22 -20.91 10.47 -9.24
C GLN A 22 -20.10 10.49 -10.54
N THR A 23 -20.62 9.87 -11.60
CA THR A 23 -20.03 9.94 -12.95
C THR A 23 -20.00 11.38 -13.46
N LYS A 24 -21.12 12.11 -13.37
CA LYS A 24 -21.18 13.53 -13.75
C LYS A 24 -20.23 14.38 -12.90
N GLU A 25 -20.19 14.15 -11.59
CA GLU A 25 -19.29 14.87 -10.68
C GLU A 25 -17.81 14.67 -11.07
N ALA A 26 -17.40 13.42 -11.30
CA ALA A 26 -16.04 13.10 -11.75
C ALA A 26 -15.72 13.73 -13.10
N LEU A 27 -16.62 13.61 -14.10
CA LEU A 27 -16.42 14.24 -15.41
C LEU A 27 -16.29 15.76 -15.33
N LEU A 28 -17.09 16.43 -14.48
CA LEU A 28 -17.00 17.87 -14.29
C LEU A 28 -15.65 18.30 -13.69
N LYS A 29 -15.11 17.50 -12.76
CA LYS A 29 -13.79 17.75 -12.19
C LYS A 29 -12.68 17.46 -13.19
N ILE A 30 -12.72 16.34 -13.89
CA ILE A 30 -11.77 15.99 -14.97
C ILE A 30 -11.72 17.09 -16.04
N LEU A 31 -12.88 17.60 -16.48
CA LEU A 31 -12.96 18.72 -17.44
C LEU A 31 -12.39 20.03 -16.88
N SER A 32 -12.33 20.19 -15.56
CA SER A 32 -11.75 21.39 -14.94
C SER A 32 -10.23 21.33 -14.85
N ASP A 33 -9.67 20.12 -14.81
CA ASP A 33 -8.23 19.89 -14.71
C ASP A 33 -7.57 19.66 -16.09
N MET A 34 -8.34 19.71 -17.17
CA MET A 34 -7.80 19.62 -18.54
C MET A 34 -6.92 20.83 -18.90
N ARG A 35 -5.79 20.55 -19.55
CA ARG A 35 -4.86 21.59 -19.98
C ARG A 35 -5.31 22.21 -21.32
N PRO A 36 -5.09 23.51 -21.56
CA PRO A 36 -5.52 24.17 -22.80
C PRO A 36 -4.97 23.59 -24.12
N GLY A 37 -3.85 22.85 -24.05
CA GLY A 37 -3.25 22.16 -25.20
C GLY A 37 -3.88 20.79 -25.51
N ASP A 38 -4.73 20.27 -24.62
CA ASP A 38 -5.39 18.99 -24.81
C ASP A 38 -6.62 19.11 -25.72
N TYR A 39 -6.99 18.01 -26.35
CA TYR A 39 -8.17 17.90 -27.21
C TYR A 39 -9.06 16.77 -26.73
N PHE A 40 -10.38 16.96 -26.79
CA PHE A 40 -11.31 15.97 -26.28
C PHE A 40 -12.65 15.92 -27.02
N ASP A 41 -13.38 14.83 -26.81
CA ASP A 41 -14.81 14.71 -27.09
C ASP A 41 -15.47 13.78 -26.05
N LEU A 42 -16.80 13.83 -25.98
CA LEU A 42 -17.63 12.99 -25.11
C LEU A 42 -18.56 12.14 -25.97
N VAL A 43 -18.60 10.84 -25.72
CA VAL A 43 -19.53 9.90 -26.33
C VAL A 43 -20.38 9.30 -25.22
N LEU A 44 -21.68 9.41 -25.35
CA LEU A 44 -22.65 8.75 -24.48
C LEU A 44 -23.25 7.57 -25.22
N PHE A 45 -23.41 6.44 -24.54
CA PHE A 45 -24.07 5.27 -25.12
C PHE A 45 -25.15 4.76 -24.18
N GLY A 46 -26.33 4.53 -24.74
CA GLY A 46 -27.44 3.83 -24.11
C GLY A 46 -28.09 2.95 -25.18
N SER A 47 -29.40 3.06 -25.41
CA SER A 47 -30.02 2.48 -26.63
C SER A 47 -29.46 3.10 -27.91
N ALA A 48 -29.15 4.40 -27.88
CA ALA A 48 -28.53 5.13 -28.98
C ALA A 48 -27.14 5.64 -28.57
N VAL A 49 -26.28 5.86 -29.57
CA VAL A 49 -24.96 6.44 -29.37
C VAL A 49 -25.00 7.92 -29.76
N GLN A 50 -24.52 8.78 -28.86
CA GLN A 50 -24.52 10.23 -29.05
C GLN A 50 -23.13 10.79 -28.78
N SER A 51 -22.60 11.61 -29.69
CA SER A 51 -21.35 12.35 -29.47
C SER A 51 -21.67 13.83 -29.20
N TRP A 52 -20.95 14.46 -28.28
CA TRP A 52 -21.12 15.88 -27.99
C TRP A 52 -20.76 16.76 -29.18
N ARG A 53 -19.56 16.59 -29.75
CA ARG A 53 -19.13 17.27 -30.99
C ARG A 53 -19.02 16.34 -32.19
N GLY A 54 -18.71 15.06 -31.96
CA GLY A 54 -18.42 14.10 -33.01
C GLY A 54 -17.05 14.28 -33.66
N SER A 55 -16.18 15.08 -33.04
CA SER A 55 -14.81 15.37 -33.45
C SER A 55 -14.05 15.95 -32.26
N LEU A 56 -12.73 15.80 -32.26
CA LEU A 56 -11.89 16.37 -31.21
C LEU A 56 -11.90 17.90 -31.25
N VAL A 57 -12.19 18.52 -30.11
CA VAL A 57 -12.10 19.97 -29.94
C VAL A 57 -11.08 20.33 -28.88
N GLN A 58 -10.40 21.46 -29.07
CA GLN A 58 -9.43 21.96 -28.10
C GLN A 58 -10.11 22.27 -26.76
N ALA A 59 -9.42 22.00 -25.66
CA ALA A 59 -9.79 22.35 -24.28
C ALA A 59 -9.69 23.86 -24.00
N SER A 60 -10.30 24.69 -24.86
CA SER A 60 -10.49 26.12 -24.61
C SER A 60 -11.53 26.34 -23.51
N ALA A 61 -11.44 27.46 -22.80
CA ALA A 61 -12.41 27.80 -21.74
C ALA A 61 -13.87 27.71 -22.21
N ALA A 62 -14.16 28.20 -23.43
CA ALA A 62 -15.50 28.13 -24.02
C ALA A 62 -15.95 26.68 -24.30
N ASN A 63 -15.07 25.82 -24.81
CA ASN A 63 -15.39 24.41 -25.04
C ASN A 63 -15.55 23.64 -23.73
N LEU A 64 -14.72 23.91 -22.72
CA LEU A 64 -14.83 23.30 -21.40
C LEU A 64 -16.16 23.68 -20.73
N ASP A 65 -16.58 24.94 -20.78
CA ASP A 65 -17.87 25.38 -20.23
C ASP A 65 -19.07 24.79 -20.97
N ALA A 66 -18.98 24.69 -22.30
CA ALA A 66 -19.99 24.02 -23.12
C ALA A 66 -20.08 22.51 -22.81
N ALA A 67 -18.94 21.84 -22.64
CA ALA A 67 -18.87 20.43 -22.25
C ALA A 67 -19.43 20.20 -20.85
N ARG A 68 -19.09 21.05 -19.86
CA ARG A 68 -19.67 20.98 -18.50
C ARG A 68 -21.19 21.11 -18.53
N SER A 69 -21.71 21.99 -19.37
CA SER A 69 -23.15 22.15 -19.57
C SER A 69 -23.79 20.94 -20.25
N TYR A 70 -23.10 20.28 -21.19
CA TYR A 70 -23.53 19.02 -21.79
C TYR A 70 -23.57 17.89 -20.74
N VAL A 71 -22.51 17.73 -19.92
CA VAL A 71 -22.42 16.75 -18.84
C VAL A 71 -23.55 16.91 -17.81
N ARG A 72 -23.86 18.15 -17.41
CA ARG A 72 -24.95 18.40 -16.45
C ARG A 72 -26.32 17.97 -17.00
N ARG A 73 -26.55 18.18 -18.31
CA ARG A 73 -27.87 18.05 -18.94
C ARG A 73 -28.19 16.69 -19.54
N PHE A 74 -27.22 15.83 -19.81
CA PHE A 74 -27.56 14.53 -20.40
C PHE A 74 -28.44 13.71 -19.45
N SER A 75 -29.36 12.96 -20.03
CA SER A 75 -30.27 12.07 -19.32
C SER A 75 -29.95 10.63 -19.67
N LEU A 76 -30.39 9.71 -18.81
CA LEU A 76 -30.29 8.29 -19.08
C LEU A 76 -31.18 7.90 -20.26
N ALA A 77 -30.79 6.85 -20.98
CA ALA A 77 -31.41 6.43 -22.22
C ALA A 77 -31.34 4.90 -22.41
N GLY A 78 -32.34 4.19 -21.87
CA GLY A 78 -32.68 2.83 -22.27
C GLY A 78 -31.61 1.78 -21.98
N SER A 79 -31.29 0.98 -23.00
CA SER A 79 -30.38 -0.19 -23.01
C SER A 79 -28.89 0.22 -23.04
N THR A 80 -27.99 -0.73 -23.36
CA THR A 80 -26.52 -0.54 -23.33
C THR A 80 -25.87 -0.94 -24.66
N ASN A 81 -25.68 0.01 -25.58
CA ASN A 81 -24.99 -0.21 -26.87
C ASN A 81 -23.48 0.04 -26.77
N LEU A 82 -22.81 -0.80 -25.99
CA LEU A 82 -21.37 -0.68 -25.69
C LEU A 82 -20.50 -0.73 -26.96
N ASN A 83 -20.81 -1.65 -27.89
CA ASN A 83 -20.07 -1.77 -29.15
C ASN A 83 -20.15 -0.48 -29.97
N GLY A 84 -21.34 0.10 -30.12
CA GLY A 84 -21.54 1.35 -30.84
C GLY A 84 -20.82 2.52 -30.18
N GLY A 85 -20.89 2.64 -28.86
CA GLY A 85 -20.21 3.67 -28.08
C GLY A 85 -18.69 3.63 -28.26
N LEU A 86 -18.09 2.45 -28.10
CA LEU A 86 -16.64 2.26 -28.28
C LEU A 86 -16.21 2.56 -29.71
N LEU A 87 -16.88 1.99 -30.72
CA LEU A 87 -16.54 2.23 -32.12
C LEU A 87 -16.64 3.72 -32.50
N ARG A 88 -17.63 4.44 -31.95
CA ARG A 88 -17.75 5.88 -32.16
C ARG A 88 -16.60 6.67 -31.55
N GLY A 89 -16.19 6.35 -30.32
CA GLY A 89 -15.05 7.00 -29.68
C GLY A 89 -13.73 6.73 -30.43
N ILE A 90 -13.55 5.49 -30.89
CA ILE A 90 -12.39 5.06 -31.70
C ILE A 90 -12.37 5.79 -33.05
N GLU A 91 -13.54 5.93 -33.71
CA GLU A 91 -13.69 6.65 -34.97
C GLU A 91 -13.24 8.11 -34.83
N ILE A 92 -13.64 8.80 -33.75
CA ILE A 92 -13.27 10.20 -33.47
C ILE A 92 -11.74 10.33 -33.33
N LEU A 93 -11.09 9.47 -32.55
CA LEU A 93 -9.63 9.48 -32.37
C LEU A 93 -8.88 9.16 -33.68
N ASN A 94 -9.33 8.15 -34.42
CA ASN A 94 -8.69 7.75 -35.68
C ASN A 94 -8.81 8.84 -36.76
N LYS A 95 -9.98 9.48 -36.87
CA LYS A 95 -10.21 10.58 -37.83
C LYS A 95 -9.28 11.76 -37.57
N ALA A 96 -9.07 12.11 -36.30
CA ALA A 96 -8.16 13.19 -35.93
C ALA A 96 -6.72 12.91 -36.37
N GLN A 97 -6.22 11.70 -36.13
CA GLN A 97 -4.86 11.32 -36.56
C GLN A 97 -4.69 11.32 -38.09
N GLY A 98 -5.72 10.94 -38.84
CA GLY A 98 -5.68 10.95 -40.31
C GLY A 98 -5.83 12.33 -40.94
N SER A 99 -6.49 13.27 -40.27
CA SER A 99 -6.86 14.57 -40.86
C SER A 99 -5.88 15.70 -40.52
N HIS A 100 -5.23 15.66 -39.36
CA HIS A 100 -4.26 16.69 -38.96
C HIS A 100 -2.98 16.06 -38.37
N PRO A 101 -1.80 16.33 -38.97
CA PRO A 101 -0.52 15.80 -38.48
C PRO A 101 -0.18 16.21 -37.03
N GLU A 102 -0.71 17.35 -36.56
CA GLU A 102 -0.51 17.82 -35.17
C GLU A 102 -1.04 16.81 -34.13
N PHE A 103 -2.19 16.19 -34.40
CA PHE A 103 -2.80 15.20 -33.49
C PHE A 103 -2.02 13.89 -33.43
N SER A 104 -1.19 13.59 -34.44
CA SER A 104 -0.31 12.41 -34.41
C SER A 104 0.81 12.57 -33.38
N ASN A 105 1.21 13.81 -33.06
CA ASN A 105 2.21 14.10 -32.04
C ASN A 105 1.64 14.08 -30.61
N HIS A 106 0.32 14.13 -30.45
CA HIS A 106 -0.34 14.03 -29.15
C HIS A 106 -0.51 12.58 -28.67
N ALA A 107 -0.61 12.38 -27.36
CA ALA A 107 -0.95 11.07 -26.78
C ALA A 107 -2.46 10.85 -26.84
N SER A 108 -2.92 9.94 -27.70
CA SER A 108 -4.33 9.57 -27.78
C SER A 108 -4.69 8.59 -26.66
N ILE A 109 -5.83 8.77 -26.01
CA ILE A 109 -6.33 7.96 -24.89
C ILE A 109 -7.85 7.77 -25.06
N LEU A 110 -8.32 6.54 -24.92
CA LEU A 110 -9.75 6.22 -24.88
C LEU A 110 -10.12 5.70 -23.49
N ILE A 111 -11.10 6.33 -22.84
CA ILE A 111 -11.58 5.93 -21.51
C ILE A 111 -13.06 5.58 -21.63
N MET A 112 -13.43 4.36 -21.23
CA MET A 112 -14.81 3.89 -21.22
C MET A 112 -15.28 3.63 -19.79
N LEU A 113 -16.53 3.98 -19.47
CA LEU A 113 -17.18 3.69 -18.18
C LEU A 113 -18.53 3.00 -18.45
N THR A 114 -18.75 1.86 -17.80
CA THR A 114 -20.01 1.08 -17.88
C THR A 114 -20.34 0.44 -16.54
N ASP A 115 -21.63 0.33 -16.21
CA ASP A 115 -22.09 -0.38 -15.00
C ASP A 115 -22.77 -1.72 -15.29
N GLY A 116 -22.89 -2.09 -16.57
CA GLY A 116 -23.55 -3.32 -17.00
C GLY A 116 -23.00 -3.90 -18.29
N GLU A 117 -23.66 -4.98 -18.71
CA GLU A 117 -23.35 -5.75 -19.91
C GLU A 117 -23.94 -5.14 -21.19
N PRO A 118 -23.37 -5.43 -22.38
CA PRO A 118 -23.96 -5.00 -23.64
C PRO A 118 -25.33 -5.66 -23.88
N THR A 119 -26.37 -4.83 -24.02
CA THR A 119 -27.77 -5.29 -24.22
C THR A 119 -28.39 -4.80 -25.53
N GLU A 120 -27.72 -3.91 -26.26
CA GLU A 120 -28.21 -3.31 -27.51
C GLU A 120 -27.14 -3.36 -28.61
N GLY A 121 -27.56 -3.50 -29.86
CA GLY A 121 -26.65 -3.60 -31.00
C GLY A 121 -25.92 -4.95 -31.03
N VAL A 122 -24.58 -4.92 -31.03
CA VAL A 122 -23.77 -6.14 -30.99
C VAL A 122 -23.51 -6.50 -29.53
N THR A 123 -24.05 -7.64 -29.09
CA THR A 123 -23.95 -8.13 -27.71
C THR A 123 -23.01 -9.33 -27.55
N ASP A 124 -22.62 -9.98 -28.65
CA ASP A 124 -21.63 -11.06 -28.62
C ASP A 124 -20.24 -10.52 -28.21
N ARG A 125 -19.82 -10.84 -26.99
CA ARG A 125 -18.56 -10.38 -26.38
C ARG A 125 -17.35 -10.61 -27.29
N SER A 126 -17.24 -11.80 -27.89
CA SER A 126 -16.11 -12.15 -28.76
C SER A 126 -16.06 -11.27 -30.01
N GLN A 127 -17.21 -10.95 -30.58
CA GLN A 127 -17.32 -10.03 -31.71
C GLN A 127 -16.99 -8.58 -31.30
N ILE A 128 -17.41 -8.14 -30.11
CA ILE A 128 -17.06 -6.80 -29.59
C ILE A 128 -15.54 -6.66 -29.43
N LEU A 129 -14.88 -7.63 -28.78
CA LEU A 129 -13.41 -7.65 -28.62
C LEU A 129 -12.72 -7.51 -29.98
N LYS A 130 -13.14 -8.31 -30.96
CA LYS A 130 -12.61 -8.27 -32.34
C LYS A 130 -12.83 -6.91 -33.00
N ASN A 131 -14.03 -6.33 -32.89
CA ASN A 131 -14.36 -5.03 -33.47
C ASN A 131 -13.48 -3.93 -32.90
N VAL A 132 -13.37 -3.86 -31.58
CA VAL A 132 -12.58 -2.85 -30.86
C VAL A 132 -11.10 -2.97 -31.22
N ARG A 133 -10.54 -4.17 -31.14
CA ARG A 133 -9.13 -4.43 -31.47
C ARG A 133 -8.78 -4.03 -32.90
N ASN A 134 -9.63 -4.40 -33.86
CA ASN A 134 -9.42 -4.06 -35.27
C ASN A 134 -9.54 -2.54 -35.51
N ALA A 135 -10.47 -1.87 -34.83
CA ALA A 135 -10.69 -0.44 -34.99
C ALA A 135 -9.57 0.41 -34.35
N ILE A 136 -9.03 0.00 -33.19
CA ILE A 136 -7.91 0.70 -32.55
C ILE A 136 -6.60 0.43 -33.31
N GLY A 137 -6.35 -0.82 -33.71
CA GLY A 137 -5.15 -1.20 -34.47
C GLY A 137 -3.84 -0.90 -33.73
N GLY A 138 -3.84 -0.98 -32.39
CA GLY A 138 -2.66 -0.71 -31.55
C GLY A 138 -2.22 0.76 -31.47
N ARG A 139 -3.02 1.71 -31.97
CA ARG A 139 -2.66 3.14 -32.03
C ARG A 139 -2.66 3.85 -30.68
N PHE A 140 -3.53 3.46 -29.75
CA PHE A 140 -3.67 4.10 -28.44
C PHE A 140 -4.21 3.12 -27.39
N PRO A 141 -3.99 3.40 -26.08
CA PRO A 141 -4.56 2.63 -24.99
C PRO A 141 -6.07 2.81 -24.88
N LEU A 142 -6.77 1.72 -24.55
CA LEU A 142 -8.16 1.72 -24.08
C LEU A 142 -8.19 1.38 -22.58
N TYR A 143 -8.74 2.29 -21.79
CA TYR A 143 -8.99 2.09 -20.36
C TYR A 143 -10.46 1.85 -20.11
N ASN A 144 -10.79 0.75 -19.43
CA ASN A 144 -12.17 0.36 -19.13
C ASN A 144 -12.44 0.51 -17.62
N LEU A 145 -13.48 1.25 -17.27
CA LEU A 145 -13.91 1.45 -15.89
C LEU A 145 -15.22 0.69 -15.69
N GLY A 146 -15.17 -0.34 -14.86
CA GLY A 146 -16.36 -1.12 -14.50
C GLY A 146 -16.96 -0.59 -13.20
N PHE A 147 -18.14 0.03 -13.29
CA PHE A 147 -18.81 0.64 -12.14
C PHE A 147 -19.73 -0.39 -11.47
N GLY A 148 -19.38 -0.81 -10.26
CA GLY A 148 -20.19 -1.74 -9.48
C GLY A 148 -19.78 -3.19 -9.66
N HIS A 149 -20.70 -4.09 -9.33
CA HIS A 149 -20.50 -5.55 -9.41
C HIS A 149 -21.26 -6.22 -10.54
N ASP A 150 -22.19 -5.51 -11.18
CA ASP A 150 -23.06 -6.03 -12.25
C ASP A 150 -22.39 -6.04 -13.64
N VAL A 151 -21.07 -5.84 -13.66
CA VAL A 151 -20.24 -5.82 -14.88
C VAL A 151 -19.27 -7.00 -14.88
N ASP A 152 -19.19 -7.68 -16.02
CA ASP A 152 -18.16 -8.69 -16.30
C ASP A 152 -16.80 -8.01 -16.45
N LEU A 153 -16.06 -7.90 -15.34
CA LEU A 153 -14.72 -7.30 -15.36
C LEU A 153 -13.73 -8.10 -16.20
N ASN A 154 -13.83 -9.43 -16.21
CA ASN A 154 -12.93 -10.25 -17.00
C ASN A 154 -13.07 -9.91 -18.50
N PHE A 155 -14.29 -9.69 -18.99
CA PHE A 155 -14.52 -9.18 -20.34
C PHE A 155 -13.86 -7.81 -20.58
N LEU A 156 -13.99 -6.88 -19.63
CA LEU A 156 -13.37 -5.55 -19.74
C LEU A 156 -11.85 -5.58 -19.67
N ASP A 157 -11.28 -6.46 -18.85
CA ASP A 157 -9.83 -6.67 -18.72
C ASP A 157 -9.25 -7.22 -20.01
N VAL A 158 -9.85 -8.27 -20.57
CA VAL A 158 -9.43 -8.82 -21.86
C VAL A 158 -9.44 -7.73 -22.93
N MET A 159 -10.51 -6.94 -23.00
CA MET A 159 -10.64 -5.85 -23.97
C MET A 159 -9.54 -4.79 -23.79
N ALA A 160 -9.29 -4.34 -22.57
CA ALA A 160 -8.28 -3.32 -22.29
C ALA A 160 -6.86 -3.85 -22.56
N LEU A 161 -6.58 -5.07 -22.13
CA LEU A 161 -5.28 -5.70 -22.32
C LEU A 161 -4.98 -5.97 -23.80
N GLU A 162 -5.97 -6.30 -24.64
CA GLU A 162 -5.79 -6.42 -26.10
C GLU A 162 -5.47 -5.07 -26.78
N ASN A 163 -5.75 -3.96 -26.09
CA ASN A 163 -5.66 -2.61 -26.62
C ASN A 163 -4.73 -1.72 -25.80
N ASN A 164 -3.64 -2.29 -25.26
CA ASN A 164 -2.57 -1.58 -24.54
C ASN A 164 -2.99 -0.76 -23.31
N GLY A 165 -4.14 -1.07 -22.70
CA GLY A 165 -4.59 -0.45 -21.46
C GLY A 165 -4.83 -1.46 -20.34
N ARG A 166 -5.61 -1.04 -19.34
CA ARG A 166 -6.05 -1.87 -18.20
C ARG A 166 -7.51 -1.55 -17.88
N ALA A 167 -8.22 -2.50 -17.26
CA ALA A 167 -9.50 -2.19 -16.63
C ALA A 167 -9.30 -1.83 -15.15
N GLN A 168 -10.30 -1.18 -14.57
CA GLN A 168 -10.34 -0.81 -13.15
C GLN A 168 -11.77 -0.92 -12.65
N ARG A 169 -11.97 -1.57 -11.50
CA ARG A 169 -13.27 -1.54 -10.81
C ARG A 169 -13.44 -0.20 -10.10
N ILE A 170 -14.63 0.37 -10.22
CA ILE A 170 -15.11 1.50 -9.44
C ILE A 170 -16.19 0.96 -8.51
N TYR A 171 -15.95 1.01 -7.21
CA TYR A 171 -16.88 0.49 -6.22
C TYR A 171 -18.03 1.46 -6.00
N GLU A 172 -19.26 0.93 -5.90
CA GLU A 172 -20.47 1.69 -5.58
C GLU A 172 -20.48 2.11 -4.11
N ASP A 173 -19.72 3.15 -3.79
CA ASP A 173 -19.65 3.74 -2.47
C ASP A 173 -19.65 5.28 -2.59
N HIS A 174 -19.75 5.98 -1.46
CA HIS A 174 -19.78 7.43 -1.38
C HIS A 174 -18.57 8.12 -2.04
N ASP A 175 -17.46 7.39 -2.22
CA ASP A 175 -16.20 7.89 -2.78
C ASP A 175 -15.98 7.54 -4.26
N ALA A 176 -16.98 7.00 -4.97
CA ALA A 176 -16.80 6.58 -6.38
C ALA A 176 -16.34 7.71 -7.31
N ALA A 177 -16.77 8.96 -7.03
CA ALA A 177 -16.30 10.13 -7.77
C ALA A 177 -14.79 10.35 -7.58
N GLN A 178 -14.26 10.15 -6.36
CA GLN A 178 -12.83 10.20 -6.06
C GLN A 178 -12.08 9.03 -6.68
N GLN A 179 -12.65 7.83 -6.70
CA GLN A 179 -12.04 6.67 -7.37
C GLN A 179 -11.85 6.93 -8.88
N LEU A 180 -12.87 7.50 -9.54
CA LEU A 180 -12.80 7.89 -10.96
C LEU A 180 -11.73 8.96 -11.23
N GLN A 181 -11.64 9.97 -10.35
CA GLN A 181 -10.62 11.02 -10.43
C GLN A 181 -9.22 10.45 -10.23
N GLY A 182 -9.02 9.65 -9.17
CA GLY A 182 -7.74 9.03 -8.88
C GLY A 182 -7.27 8.07 -9.98
N PHE A 183 -8.19 7.41 -10.69
CA PHE A 183 -7.85 6.69 -11.91
C PHE A 183 -7.39 7.64 -13.02
N TYR A 184 -8.15 8.70 -13.29
CA TYR A 184 -7.82 9.66 -14.35
C TYR A 184 -6.45 10.30 -14.11
N ASP A 185 -6.14 10.69 -12.88
CA ASP A 185 -4.86 11.31 -12.51
C ASP A 185 -3.65 10.45 -12.89
N GLN A 186 -3.79 9.12 -12.83
CA GLN A 186 -2.75 8.16 -13.24
C GLN A 186 -2.48 8.14 -14.75
N VAL A 187 -3.44 8.58 -15.57
CA VAL A 187 -3.36 8.57 -17.04
C VAL A 187 -3.45 9.98 -17.66
N ALA A 188 -3.64 11.01 -16.83
CA ALA A 188 -3.88 12.38 -17.26
C ALA A 188 -2.67 13.03 -17.92
N ASN A 189 -1.46 12.64 -17.51
CA ASN A 189 -0.21 13.31 -17.87
C ASN A 189 0.77 12.36 -18.59
N PRO A 190 0.52 12.03 -19.88
CA PRO A 190 1.46 11.24 -20.66
C PRO A 190 2.74 12.05 -20.98
N LEU A 191 3.90 11.43 -20.73
CA LEU A 191 5.23 12.00 -20.93
C LEU A 191 5.92 11.42 -22.16
N LEU A 192 5.81 10.09 -22.37
CA LEU A 192 6.41 9.39 -23.50
C LEU A 192 5.40 8.42 -24.14
N LYS A 193 5.56 8.18 -25.43
CA LYS A 193 4.83 7.18 -26.23
C LYS A 193 5.77 6.14 -26.80
N ASP A 194 5.22 4.96 -27.08
CA ASP A 194 5.93 3.85 -27.75
C ASP A 194 7.28 3.56 -27.09
N VAL A 195 7.26 3.40 -25.76
CA VAL A 195 8.43 3.11 -24.96
C VAL A 195 8.85 1.66 -25.19
N GLU A 196 10.06 1.47 -25.68
CA GLU A 196 10.68 0.17 -25.91
C GLU A 196 11.99 0.08 -25.13
N LEU A 197 12.08 -0.90 -24.23
CA LEU A 197 13.30 -1.25 -23.51
C LEU A 197 13.96 -2.41 -24.25
N GLN A 198 15.06 -2.13 -24.93
CA GLN A 198 15.79 -3.09 -25.76
C GLN A 198 16.95 -3.68 -24.95
N TYR A 199 17.02 -5.01 -24.93
CA TYR A 199 18.09 -5.77 -24.30
C TYR A 199 18.79 -6.62 -25.38
N PRO A 200 20.12 -6.83 -25.30
CA PRO A 200 20.82 -7.67 -26.26
C PRO A 200 20.25 -9.10 -26.25
N PRO A 201 19.81 -9.67 -27.39
CA PRO A 201 19.14 -10.97 -27.43
C PRO A 201 19.98 -12.10 -26.81
N ASP A 202 21.29 -12.07 -27.03
CA ASP A 202 22.22 -13.11 -26.56
C ASP A 202 22.50 -13.04 -25.04
N THR A 203 21.90 -12.07 -24.33
CA THR A 203 22.13 -11.83 -22.90
C THR A 203 20.92 -12.15 -22.02
N VAL A 204 19.74 -12.38 -22.59
CA VAL A 204 18.49 -12.55 -21.82
C VAL A 204 17.83 -13.89 -22.15
N SER A 205 17.60 -14.73 -21.14
CA SER A 205 16.91 -16.01 -21.30
C SER A 205 15.39 -15.89 -21.14
N ALA A 206 14.93 -14.93 -20.34
CA ALA A 206 13.52 -14.65 -20.13
C ALA A 206 13.33 -13.17 -19.76
N LEU A 207 12.28 -12.53 -20.25
CA LEU A 207 12.01 -11.12 -20.02
C LEU A 207 10.49 -10.90 -19.91
N THR A 208 10.08 -9.99 -19.04
CA THR A 208 8.70 -9.50 -18.99
C THR A 208 8.40 -8.57 -20.16
N GLN A 209 7.17 -8.05 -20.23
CA GLN A 209 6.79 -7.01 -21.18
C GLN A 209 7.78 -5.84 -21.12
N HIS A 210 8.35 -5.49 -22.27
CA HIS A 210 9.36 -4.45 -22.44
C HIS A 210 8.97 -3.40 -23.48
N ARG A 211 7.73 -3.49 -24.00
CA ARG A 211 7.11 -2.52 -24.90
C ARG A 211 5.86 -1.97 -24.23
N HIS A 212 5.82 -0.67 -24.02
CA HIS A 212 4.75 0.03 -23.32
C HIS A 212 4.25 1.19 -24.18
N LYS A 213 2.93 1.27 -24.36
CA LYS A 213 2.35 2.22 -25.32
C LYS A 213 2.51 3.66 -24.88
N GLN A 214 2.38 3.94 -23.58
CA GLN A 214 2.52 5.26 -22.98
C GLN A 214 3.16 5.15 -21.60
N TYR A 215 3.89 6.19 -21.21
CA TYR A 215 4.42 6.40 -19.87
C TYR A 215 3.84 7.68 -19.29
N TYR A 216 3.34 7.63 -18.05
CA TYR A 216 2.64 8.72 -17.40
C TYR A 216 3.44 9.27 -16.22
N GLU A 217 3.33 10.57 -15.97
CA GLU A 217 3.90 11.23 -14.80
C GLU A 217 3.37 10.59 -13.50
N GLY A 218 4.26 10.35 -12.52
CA GLY A 218 3.92 9.70 -11.26
C GLY A 218 3.79 8.17 -11.35
N SER A 219 3.87 7.58 -12.54
CA SER A 219 3.93 6.13 -12.75
C SER A 219 5.36 5.62 -12.98
N GLU A 220 5.52 4.30 -13.04
CA GLU A 220 6.79 3.62 -13.33
C GLU A 220 6.58 2.48 -14.34
N ILE A 221 7.57 2.26 -15.21
CA ILE A 221 7.67 1.05 -16.04
C ILE A 221 8.73 0.15 -15.43
N THR A 222 8.34 -1.07 -15.07
CA THR A 222 9.25 -2.09 -14.55
C THR A 222 9.39 -3.23 -15.54
N VAL A 223 10.64 -3.58 -15.86
CA VAL A 223 10.96 -4.76 -16.68
C VAL A 223 11.92 -5.64 -15.89
N ALA A 224 11.61 -6.92 -15.78
CA ALA A 224 12.45 -7.90 -15.12
C ALA A 224 12.80 -9.03 -16.08
N GLY A 225 13.97 -9.62 -15.91
CA GLY A 225 14.42 -10.73 -16.74
C GLY A 225 15.47 -11.59 -16.06
N ARG A 226 15.69 -12.77 -16.65
CA ARG A 226 16.80 -13.66 -16.30
C ARG A 226 17.90 -13.50 -17.35
N ILE A 227 19.10 -13.21 -16.88
CA ILE A 227 20.29 -13.02 -17.70
C ILE A 227 20.92 -14.39 -17.99
N ALA A 228 21.45 -14.59 -19.19
CA ALA A 228 22.18 -15.80 -19.55
C ALA A 228 23.52 -15.90 -18.81
N ASP A 229 24.00 -17.14 -18.58
CA ASP A 229 25.24 -17.39 -17.85
C ASP A 229 26.43 -16.64 -18.47
N HIS A 230 27.29 -16.08 -17.62
CA HIS A 230 28.49 -15.33 -17.99
C HIS A 230 28.25 -14.07 -18.86
N LYS A 231 27.03 -13.53 -18.92
CA LYS A 231 26.70 -12.31 -19.69
C LYS A 231 26.46 -11.05 -18.85
N LEU A 232 26.48 -11.15 -17.52
CA LEU A 232 26.19 -10.05 -16.60
C LEU A 232 27.09 -8.82 -16.82
N SER A 233 28.39 -9.02 -17.03
CA SER A 233 29.38 -7.94 -17.23
C SER A 233 29.17 -7.13 -18.52
N SER A 234 28.48 -7.72 -19.50
CA SER A 234 28.15 -7.07 -20.78
C SER A 234 26.69 -6.61 -20.87
N PHE A 235 25.93 -6.73 -19.77
CA PHE A 235 24.51 -6.43 -19.77
C PHE A 235 24.26 -4.92 -19.90
N LYS A 236 23.32 -4.57 -20.78
CA LYS A 236 22.90 -3.20 -21.02
C LYS A 236 21.43 -3.16 -21.42
N ALA A 237 20.83 -1.99 -21.25
CA ALA A 237 19.48 -1.71 -21.71
C ALA A 237 19.48 -0.41 -22.53
N ASP A 238 18.95 -0.45 -23.74
CA ASP A 238 18.72 0.72 -24.59
C ASP A 238 17.24 1.07 -24.54
N VAL A 239 16.88 2.23 -23.99
CA VAL A 239 15.48 2.70 -23.93
C VAL A 239 15.22 3.66 -25.07
N ARG A 240 14.19 3.38 -25.87
CA ARG A 240 13.71 4.25 -26.95
C ARG A 240 12.26 4.64 -26.69
N ALA A 241 11.91 5.89 -26.94
CA ALA A 241 10.53 6.35 -26.88
C ALA A 241 10.33 7.59 -27.76
N SER A 242 9.09 8.04 -27.88
CA SER A 242 8.71 9.26 -28.61
C SER A 242 8.04 10.26 -27.69
N GLY A 243 8.57 11.48 -27.66
CA GLY A 243 7.98 12.67 -27.06
C GLY A 243 7.11 13.47 -28.05
N GLU A 244 6.86 14.74 -27.74
CA GLU A 244 6.06 15.63 -28.60
C GLU A 244 6.95 16.16 -29.72
N GLY A 245 7.01 15.44 -30.84
CA GLY A 245 7.89 15.79 -31.96
C GLY A 245 9.39 15.54 -31.73
N GLN A 246 9.76 14.82 -30.66
CA GLN A 246 11.15 14.50 -30.31
C GLN A 246 11.32 13.01 -30.04
N GLY A 247 12.46 12.44 -30.44
CA GLY A 247 12.84 11.08 -30.03
C GLY A 247 13.55 11.08 -28.69
N PHE A 248 13.19 10.16 -27.81
CA PHE A 248 13.90 9.88 -26.56
C PHE A 248 14.76 8.64 -26.73
N LYS A 249 16.03 8.73 -26.37
CA LYS A 249 16.95 7.58 -26.34
C LYS A 249 17.91 7.71 -25.17
N THR A 250 18.03 6.66 -24.38
CA THR A 250 19.07 6.53 -23.36
C THR A 250 19.60 5.11 -23.31
N THR A 251 20.82 4.95 -22.81
CA THR A 251 21.49 3.66 -22.65
C THR A 251 21.90 3.52 -21.19
N CYS A 252 21.44 2.45 -20.55
CA CYS A 252 21.80 2.10 -19.18
C CYS A 252 22.82 0.96 -19.23
N LEU A 253 23.99 1.19 -18.64
CA LEU A 253 25.02 0.17 -18.46
C LEU A 253 24.99 -0.32 -17.01
N VAL A 254 25.31 -1.59 -16.79
CA VAL A 254 25.46 -2.12 -15.44
C VAL A 254 26.75 -1.59 -14.83
N ASP A 255 26.64 -1.02 -13.63
CA ASP A 255 27.78 -0.68 -12.80
C ASP A 255 28.12 -1.88 -11.89
N GLU A 256 29.15 -2.63 -12.27
CA GLU A 256 29.58 -3.80 -11.50
C GLU A 256 30.08 -3.46 -10.11
N GLU A 257 30.74 -2.31 -9.94
CA GLU A 257 31.29 -1.91 -8.65
C GLU A 257 30.16 -1.57 -7.68
N GLU A 258 29.15 -0.85 -8.17
CA GLU A 258 27.96 -0.53 -7.39
C GLU A 258 27.12 -1.78 -7.09
N MET A 259 26.97 -2.71 -8.04
CA MET A 259 26.28 -3.99 -7.77
C MET A 259 27.00 -4.80 -6.68
N LYS A 260 28.34 -4.90 -6.73
CA LYS A 260 29.13 -5.57 -5.68
C LYS A 260 29.00 -4.85 -4.34
N LYS A 261 28.91 -3.52 -4.34
CA LYS A 261 28.68 -2.72 -3.13
C LYS A 261 27.30 -2.97 -2.53
N LEU A 262 26.24 -2.92 -3.33
CA LEU A 262 24.88 -3.21 -2.87
C LEU A 262 24.74 -4.64 -2.34
N LEU A 263 25.44 -5.61 -2.95
CA LEU A 263 25.48 -6.98 -2.46
C LEU A 263 26.19 -7.08 -1.09
N ARG A 264 27.28 -6.33 -0.87
CA ARG A 264 27.94 -6.26 0.45
C ARG A 264 27.07 -5.59 1.51
N GLU A 265 26.32 -4.55 1.15
CA GLU A 265 25.48 -3.79 2.07
C GLU A 265 24.19 -4.54 2.47
N ARG A 266 23.56 -5.24 1.52
CA ARG A 266 22.28 -5.93 1.72
C ARG A 266 22.40 -7.45 1.85
N GLY A 267 23.57 -8.01 1.59
CA GLY A 267 23.83 -9.46 1.59
C GLY A 267 23.10 -10.20 0.47
N HIS A 268 23.17 -11.54 0.53
CA HIS A 268 22.50 -12.45 -0.42
C HIS A 268 20.96 -12.34 -0.44
N MET A 269 20.39 -11.59 0.50
CA MET A 269 18.98 -11.24 0.51
C MET A 269 18.58 -10.44 -0.74
N LEU A 270 19.47 -9.58 -1.26
CA LEU A 270 19.23 -8.81 -2.49
C LEU A 270 19.03 -9.74 -3.70
N GLU A 271 19.88 -10.75 -3.86
CA GLU A 271 19.83 -11.71 -4.98
C GLU A 271 18.48 -12.45 -4.99
N ASN A 272 18.08 -12.97 -3.83
CA ASN A 272 16.80 -13.67 -3.68
C ASN A 272 15.60 -12.75 -3.98
N TYR A 273 15.61 -11.50 -3.50
CA TYR A 273 14.50 -10.59 -3.77
C TYR A 273 14.38 -10.20 -5.25
N ILE A 274 15.49 -9.96 -5.94
CA ILE A 274 15.47 -9.62 -7.37
C ILE A 274 14.96 -10.80 -8.20
N GLU A 275 15.38 -12.02 -7.86
CA GLU A 275 14.86 -13.23 -8.51
C GLU A 275 13.35 -13.43 -8.25
N ARG A 276 12.92 -13.27 -6.99
CA ARG A 276 11.50 -13.38 -6.63
C ARG A 276 10.64 -12.26 -7.24
N LEU A 277 11.19 -11.06 -7.42
CA LEU A 277 10.52 -9.96 -8.13
C LEU A 277 10.30 -10.34 -9.60
N TRP A 278 11.32 -10.87 -10.27
CA TRP A 278 11.18 -11.39 -11.64
C TRP A 278 10.13 -12.49 -11.73
N ALA A 279 10.16 -13.45 -10.81
CA ALA A 279 9.19 -14.54 -10.77
C ALA A 279 7.77 -14.02 -10.56
N TYR A 280 7.57 -13.10 -9.62
CA TYR A 280 6.27 -12.48 -9.36
C TYR A 280 5.72 -11.75 -10.59
N LEU A 281 6.49 -10.87 -11.21
CA LEU A 281 6.07 -10.14 -12.41
C LEU A 281 5.78 -11.08 -13.58
N THR A 282 6.61 -12.12 -13.76
CA THR A 282 6.39 -13.12 -14.81
C THR A 282 5.11 -13.92 -14.59
N ILE A 283 4.82 -14.33 -13.35
CA ILE A 283 3.58 -15.05 -13.01
C ILE A 283 2.36 -14.15 -13.30
N GLN A 284 2.38 -12.88 -12.87
CA GLN A 284 1.29 -11.94 -13.15
C GLN A 284 1.07 -11.75 -14.65
N GLU A 285 2.15 -11.62 -15.43
CA GLU A 285 2.06 -11.50 -16.88
C GLU A 285 1.50 -12.77 -17.55
N LEU A 286 1.87 -13.96 -17.06
CA LEU A 286 1.30 -15.22 -17.56
C LEU A 286 -0.19 -15.34 -17.23
N LEU A 287 -0.61 -14.92 -16.02
CA LEU A 287 -2.02 -14.90 -15.63
C LEU A 287 -2.83 -13.92 -16.51
N ALA A 288 -2.29 -12.73 -16.80
CA ALA A 288 -2.93 -11.78 -17.70
C ALA A 288 -2.98 -12.28 -19.15
N LYS A 289 -1.91 -12.93 -19.64
CA LYS A 289 -1.88 -13.56 -20.98
C LYS A 289 -2.91 -14.68 -21.10
N ARG A 290 -3.05 -15.51 -20.06
CA ARG A 290 -4.03 -16.62 -20.01
C ARG A 290 -5.47 -16.15 -20.23
N MET A 291 -5.83 -14.94 -19.82
CA MET A 291 -7.19 -14.40 -19.98
C MET A 291 -7.57 -14.20 -21.45
N LYS A 292 -6.61 -13.95 -22.34
CA LYS A 292 -6.82 -13.69 -23.78
C LYS A 292 -6.78 -14.94 -24.65
N LEU A 293 -6.32 -16.06 -24.10
CA LEU A 293 -6.01 -17.27 -24.87
C LEU A 293 -7.09 -18.33 -24.67
N GLU A 294 -7.25 -19.18 -25.67
CA GLU A 294 -8.17 -20.32 -25.66
C GLU A 294 -7.43 -21.63 -25.99
N GLY A 295 -8.05 -22.77 -25.70
CA GLY A 295 -7.54 -24.09 -26.08
C GLY A 295 -6.16 -24.44 -25.53
N GLU A 296 -5.31 -25.01 -26.38
CA GLU A 296 -3.99 -25.54 -26.01
C GLU A 296 -3.00 -24.45 -25.55
N GLU A 297 -3.06 -23.25 -26.15
CA GLU A 297 -2.18 -22.13 -25.77
C GLU A 297 -2.46 -21.68 -24.33
N LYS A 298 -3.75 -21.61 -23.96
CA LYS A 298 -4.16 -21.32 -22.57
C LYS A 298 -3.65 -22.38 -21.61
N ALA A 299 -3.73 -23.65 -21.97
CA ALA A 299 -3.26 -24.76 -21.15
C ALA A 299 -1.73 -24.69 -20.94
N SER A 300 -0.98 -24.42 -22.01
CA SER A 300 0.48 -24.25 -21.97
C SER A 300 0.92 -23.09 -21.07
N VAL A 301 0.30 -21.91 -21.23
CA VAL A 301 0.58 -20.74 -20.37
C VAL A 301 0.19 -21.01 -18.91
N SER A 302 -0.94 -21.70 -18.67
CA SER A 302 -1.37 -22.07 -17.32
C SER A 302 -0.40 -23.05 -16.66
N ALA A 303 0.11 -24.04 -17.41
CA ALA A 303 1.10 -24.99 -16.90
C ALA A 303 2.41 -24.29 -16.53
N LYS A 304 2.87 -23.33 -17.36
CA LYS A 304 4.06 -22.52 -17.06
C LYS A 304 3.86 -21.66 -15.80
N ALA A 305 2.71 -21.00 -15.68
CA ALA A 305 2.40 -20.20 -14.49
C ALA A 305 2.33 -21.08 -13.23
N LEU A 306 1.69 -22.25 -13.32
CA LEU A 306 1.63 -23.22 -12.23
C LEU A 306 3.03 -23.68 -11.80
N GLN A 307 3.88 -24.07 -12.75
CA GLN A 307 5.24 -24.52 -12.45
C GLN A 307 6.04 -23.43 -11.73
N MET A 308 6.00 -22.19 -12.23
CA MET A 308 6.69 -21.07 -11.57
C MET A 308 6.11 -20.77 -10.18
N SER A 309 4.79 -20.86 -10.00
CA SER A 309 4.16 -20.70 -8.68
C SER A 309 4.65 -21.76 -7.69
N LEU A 310 4.85 -23.00 -8.13
CA LEU A 310 5.38 -24.07 -7.29
C LEU A 310 6.87 -23.87 -6.99
N ASP A 311 7.68 -23.57 -8.00
CA ASP A 311 9.13 -23.35 -7.87
C ASP A 311 9.45 -22.23 -6.87
N TYR A 312 8.69 -21.13 -6.92
CA TYR A 312 8.88 -19.96 -6.05
C TYR A 312 7.93 -19.92 -4.84
N GLN A 313 7.11 -20.96 -4.66
CA GLN A 313 6.18 -21.13 -3.53
C GLN A 313 5.18 -19.96 -3.37
N PHE A 314 4.62 -19.48 -4.47
CA PHE A 314 3.56 -18.49 -4.45
C PHE A 314 2.18 -19.15 -4.40
N VAL A 315 1.30 -18.64 -3.53
CA VAL A 315 -0.14 -18.92 -3.57
C VAL A 315 -0.76 -18.02 -4.63
N THR A 316 -1.30 -18.63 -5.68
CA THR A 316 -1.80 -17.96 -6.90
C THR A 316 -3.15 -18.55 -7.28
N PRO A 317 -3.87 -18.02 -8.28
CA PRO A 317 -5.12 -18.65 -8.75
C PRO A 317 -4.97 -20.09 -9.28
N LEU A 318 -3.73 -20.61 -9.35
CA LEU A 318 -3.40 -21.96 -9.79
C LEU A 318 -2.82 -22.84 -8.67
N THR A 319 -2.57 -22.30 -7.48
CA THR A 319 -1.90 -22.99 -6.37
C THR A 319 -2.54 -22.69 -5.03
N SER A 320 -2.72 -23.73 -4.23
CA SER A 320 -3.26 -23.67 -2.86
C SER A 320 -2.20 -24.10 -1.86
N MET A 321 -2.21 -23.53 -0.66
CA MET A 321 -1.38 -23.99 0.45
C MET A 321 -2.25 -24.68 1.49
N THR A 322 -1.90 -25.91 1.86
CA THR A 322 -2.63 -26.68 2.88
C THR A 322 -1.80 -26.83 4.14
N ILE A 323 -2.46 -26.84 5.31
CA ILE A 323 -1.80 -27.02 6.61
C ILE A 323 -2.16 -28.40 7.16
N ARG A 324 -1.23 -29.35 7.00
CA ARG A 324 -1.41 -30.69 7.56
C ARG A 324 -1.35 -30.67 9.09
N GLY A 325 -2.16 -31.53 9.71
CA GLY A 325 -2.18 -31.71 11.17
C GLY A 325 -3.15 -30.80 11.92
N LEU A 326 -3.87 -29.92 11.21
CA LEU A 326 -5.01 -29.18 11.72
C LEU A 326 -6.26 -29.65 10.99
N ALA A 327 -7.36 -29.81 11.72
CA ALA A 327 -8.66 -30.14 11.16
C ALA A 327 -9.74 -29.30 11.83
N ASP A 328 -10.71 -28.84 11.05
CA ASP A 328 -11.91 -28.22 11.60
C ASP A 328 -12.89 -29.27 12.16
N LYS A 329 -14.09 -28.82 12.56
CA LYS A 329 -15.12 -29.70 13.12
C LYS A 329 -15.63 -30.76 12.12
N ASP A 330 -15.43 -30.51 10.83
CA ASP A 330 -15.84 -31.38 9.73
C ASP A 330 -14.67 -32.23 9.21
N GLY A 331 -13.49 -32.15 9.86
CA GLY A 331 -12.30 -32.93 9.49
C GLY A 331 -11.53 -32.35 8.30
N LEU A 332 -11.79 -31.11 7.91
CA LEU A 332 -11.15 -30.47 6.76
C LEU A 332 -9.85 -29.76 7.17
N GLU A 333 -8.80 -29.94 6.38
CA GLU A 333 -7.54 -29.22 6.54
C GLU A 333 -7.71 -27.73 6.16
N PRO A 334 -7.03 -26.80 6.84
CA PRO A 334 -7.00 -25.41 6.41
C PRO A 334 -6.37 -25.28 5.02
N ILE A 335 -7.09 -24.60 4.11
CA ILE A 335 -6.65 -24.29 2.74
C ILE A 335 -6.52 -22.78 2.59
N ILE A 336 -5.38 -22.31 2.07
CA ILE A 336 -5.11 -20.92 1.75
C ILE A 336 -5.02 -20.79 0.23
N ASP A 337 -5.92 -19.97 -0.33
CA ASP A 337 -6.04 -19.72 -1.76
C ASP A 337 -5.97 -18.22 -2.09
N LYS A 338 -5.65 -17.89 -3.35
CA LYS A 338 -5.83 -16.55 -3.88
C LYS A 338 -7.30 -16.38 -4.31
N PRO A 339 -8.09 -15.48 -3.68
CA PRO A 339 -9.48 -15.27 -4.08
C PRO A 339 -9.58 -14.74 -5.52
N LEU A 340 -10.64 -15.14 -6.22
CA LEU A 340 -11.04 -14.57 -7.50
C LEU A 340 -11.67 -13.20 -7.26
N GLU A 341 -11.43 -12.22 -8.14
CA GLU A 341 -11.95 -10.85 -7.98
C GLU A 341 -13.49 -10.77 -7.99
N ASP A 342 -14.17 -11.76 -8.58
CA ASP A 342 -15.64 -11.86 -8.57
C ASP A 342 -16.21 -12.67 -7.38
N SER A 343 -15.38 -13.03 -6.40
CA SER A 343 -15.89 -13.61 -5.16
C SER A 343 -16.58 -12.51 -4.34
N LEU A 344 -17.91 -12.48 -4.40
CA LEU A 344 -18.74 -11.71 -3.46
C LEU A 344 -18.24 -11.95 -2.02
N PRO A 345 -18.18 -10.93 -1.15
CA PRO A 345 -18.01 -11.14 0.27
C PRO A 345 -19.07 -12.14 0.74
N LEU A 346 -18.63 -13.26 1.28
CA LEU A 346 -19.44 -14.42 1.68
C LEU A 346 -20.34 -14.16 2.90
N GLU A 347 -20.79 -12.92 3.12
CA GLU A 347 -21.60 -12.55 4.28
C GLU A 347 -23.07 -13.01 4.19
N MET A 348 -23.53 -13.70 3.13
CA MET A 348 -24.97 -13.97 2.94
C MET A 348 -25.39 -15.41 2.59
N LEU A 349 -24.55 -16.44 2.74
CA LEU A 349 -25.00 -17.84 2.69
C LEU A 349 -24.48 -18.63 3.90
N GLY A 350 -25.33 -19.50 4.46
CA GLY A 350 -25.16 -20.21 5.74
C GLY A 350 -23.92 -21.10 5.91
N PRO A 351 -23.92 -22.03 6.90
CA PRO A 351 -22.78 -22.31 7.77
C PRO A 351 -21.60 -22.96 7.04
N ARG A 352 -20.71 -22.13 6.50
CA ARG A 352 -19.31 -22.46 6.17
C ARG A 352 -18.45 -21.27 6.59
N ARG A 353 -17.67 -21.42 7.65
CA ARG A 353 -16.71 -20.39 8.08
C ARG A 353 -15.40 -20.61 7.35
N MET A 354 -15.24 -19.97 6.20
CA MET A 354 -13.93 -19.73 5.60
C MET A 354 -13.35 -18.45 6.21
N PHE A 355 -12.12 -18.50 6.71
CA PHE A 355 -11.40 -17.31 7.14
C PHE A 355 -10.77 -16.64 5.92
N VAL A 356 -11.21 -15.42 5.61
CA VAL A 356 -10.82 -14.64 4.43
C VAL A 356 -9.86 -13.52 4.86
N LEU A 357 -8.69 -13.44 4.23
CA LEU A 357 -7.83 -12.26 4.25
C LEU A 357 -8.01 -11.52 2.92
N SER A 358 -8.68 -10.37 2.98
CA SER A 358 -8.83 -9.46 1.84
C SER A 358 -7.48 -8.83 1.50
N ALA A 359 -6.91 -9.20 0.36
CA ALA A 359 -5.74 -8.52 -0.20
C ALA A 359 -6.23 -7.37 -1.09
N SER A 360 -6.40 -6.17 -0.54
CA SER A 360 -6.56 -4.95 -1.34
C SER A 360 -5.21 -4.59 -1.98
N GLN A 361 -5.19 -4.42 -3.31
CA GLN A 361 -4.08 -3.78 -3.99
C GLN A 361 -3.91 -2.36 -3.42
N PRO A 362 -2.70 -1.96 -3.00
CA PRO A 362 -2.46 -0.58 -2.62
C PRO A 362 -2.59 0.32 -3.86
N SER A 363 -3.28 1.45 -3.70
CA SER A 363 -3.29 2.53 -4.69
C SER A 363 -1.85 3.02 -4.94
N PRO A 364 -1.52 3.49 -6.16
CA PRO A 364 -0.20 4.04 -6.44
C PRO A 364 0.01 5.26 -5.55
N THR A 365 0.98 5.15 -4.64
CA THR A 365 1.49 6.26 -3.84
C THR A 365 2.34 7.13 -4.75
N HIS A 366 2.14 8.45 -4.69
CA HIS A 366 3.02 9.41 -5.34
C HIS A 366 4.48 9.13 -4.97
N PRO A 367 5.45 9.36 -5.88
CA PRO A 367 6.86 9.20 -5.57
C PRO A 367 7.29 10.34 -4.63
N THR A 368 7.08 10.17 -3.33
CA THR A 368 7.91 10.83 -2.34
C THR A 368 9.26 10.12 -2.36
N SER A 369 10.25 10.79 -2.92
CA SER A 369 11.65 10.42 -2.87
C SER A 369 12.12 10.35 -1.42
N SER A 370 11.93 9.20 -0.81
CA SER A 370 12.64 8.77 0.40
C SER A 370 12.48 7.27 0.48
N ILE A 371 13.48 6.55 -0.03
CA ILE A 371 13.68 5.13 0.28
C ILE A 371 13.91 5.06 1.79
N LYS A 372 12.84 4.89 2.57
CA LYS A 372 12.98 4.43 3.95
C LYS A 372 13.27 2.93 3.85
N GLN A 373 14.53 2.55 4.10
CA GLN A 373 14.82 1.21 4.60
C GLN A 373 13.78 0.89 5.68
N LEU A 374 13.12 -0.27 5.60
CA LEU A 374 12.48 -0.83 6.78
C LEU A 374 13.56 -0.93 7.86
N PRO A 375 13.39 -0.26 9.01
CA PRO A 375 14.46 -0.23 9.99
C PRO A 375 14.64 -1.61 10.62
N ASN A 376 15.89 -2.05 10.75
CA ASN A 376 16.30 -3.28 11.43
C ASN A 376 16.19 -3.18 12.97
N GLN A 377 15.46 -2.19 13.49
CA GLN A 377 15.50 -1.77 14.89
C GLN A 377 14.09 -1.38 15.33
N VAL A 378 13.50 -2.16 16.24
CA VAL A 378 12.23 -1.81 16.88
C VAL A 378 12.37 -2.02 18.38
N THR A 379 12.41 -0.94 19.14
CA THR A 379 12.27 -0.95 20.62
C THR A 379 10.91 -0.39 20.98
N GLY A 380 10.25 -0.91 22.00
CA GLY A 380 8.86 -0.51 22.27
C GLY A 380 8.33 -0.96 23.61
N VAL A 381 7.13 -0.47 23.92
CA VAL A 381 6.34 -0.80 25.10
C VAL A 381 5.00 -1.34 24.63
N ASP A 382 4.66 -2.53 25.10
CA ASP A 382 3.36 -3.15 24.84
C ASP A 382 2.97 -4.06 26.01
N THR A 383 1.68 -4.27 26.24
CA THR A 383 1.11 -4.99 27.40
C THR A 383 1.43 -4.33 28.76
N ASP A 384 1.57 -5.09 29.87
CA ASP A 384 1.54 -4.54 31.23
C ASP A 384 2.89 -4.00 31.75
N PRO A 385 3.16 -2.70 31.59
CA PRO A 385 4.04 -2.21 30.53
C PRO A 385 5.35 -3.00 30.49
N HIS A 386 5.43 -3.93 29.53
CA HIS A 386 6.67 -4.63 29.20
C HIS A 386 7.45 -3.79 28.19
N PHE A 387 8.65 -3.37 28.57
CA PHE A 387 9.59 -2.68 27.71
C PHE A 387 10.47 -3.71 27.02
N ILE A 388 10.56 -3.67 25.69
CA ILE A 388 11.41 -4.56 24.89
C ILE A 388 12.51 -3.71 24.25
N ILE A 389 13.75 -3.97 24.68
CA ILE A 389 14.95 -3.28 24.21
C ILE A 389 15.76 -4.23 23.33
N ARG A 390 15.91 -3.87 22.06
CA ARG A 390 16.76 -4.56 21.09
C ARG A 390 18.11 -3.87 21.05
N VAL A 391 19.18 -4.61 21.32
CA VAL A 391 20.55 -4.08 21.28
C VAL A 391 21.18 -4.43 19.94
N PRO A 392 21.66 -3.46 19.16
CA PRO A 392 22.37 -3.73 17.91
C PRO A 392 23.54 -4.69 18.14
N GLN A 393 23.77 -5.62 17.20
CA GLN A 393 24.88 -6.60 17.23
C GLN A 393 24.76 -7.72 18.28
N LYS A 394 23.64 -7.81 19.00
CA LYS A 394 23.33 -8.93 19.92
C LYS A 394 22.10 -9.69 19.42
N GLU A 395 22.14 -11.01 19.52
CA GLU A 395 21.01 -11.87 19.14
C GLU A 395 19.88 -11.84 20.19
N ASP A 396 20.26 -11.62 21.45
CA ASP A 396 19.33 -11.57 22.56
C ASP A 396 18.69 -10.19 22.72
N THR A 397 17.45 -10.17 23.21
CA THR A 397 16.73 -8.94 23.56
C THR A 397 16.65 -8.78 25.07
N LEU A 398 16.52 -7.56 25.56
CA LEU A 398 16.34 -7.24 26.97
C LEU A 398 14.90 -6.82 27.23
N CYS A 399 14.33 -7.25 28.35
CA CYS A 399 12.99 -6.85 28.77
C CYS A 399 12.96 -6.40 30.23
N PHE A 400 12.11 -5.44 30.56
CA PHE A 400 11.79 -5.08 31.94
C PHE A 400 10.36 -4.54 32.02
N ASN A 401 9.80 -4.48 33.22
CA ASN A 401 8.46 -3.93 33.46
C ASN A 401 8.56 -2.65 34.28
N ILE A 402 7.57 -1.76 34.18
CA ILE A 402 7.39 -0.68 35.16
C ILE A 402 6.05 -0.90 35.84
N ASN A 403 6.07 -1.40 37.08
CA ASN A 403 4.85 -1.67 37.83
C ASN A 403 4.50 -0.44 38.68
N GLU A 404 3.65 0.45 38.16
CA GLU A 404 3.21 1.68 38.83
C GLU A 404 1.69 1.78 38.87
N GLU A 405 1.16 2.71 39.67
CA GLU A 405 -0.30 2.85 39.80
C GLU A 405 -0.93 3.49 38.55
N PRO A 406 -2.18 3.10 38.19
CA PRO A 406 -2.93 3.79 37.14
C PRO A 406 -2.99 5.30 37.37
N GLY A 407 -2.76 6.07 36.31
CA GLY A 407 -2.71 7.54 36.34
C GLY A 407 -1.29 8.11 36.34
N VAL A 408 -0.28 7.32 36.72
CA VAL A 408 1.14 7.73 36.63
C VAL A 408 1.52 8.00 35.17
N VAL A 409 2.29 9.07 34.94
CA VAL A 409 2.79 9.46 33.62
C VAL A 409 4.29 9.19 33.55
N LEU A 410 4.70 8.41 32.54
CA LEU A 410 6.08 8.01 32.31
C LEU A 410 6.68 8.78 31.13
N ASN A 411 7.92 9.24 31.30
CA ASN A 411 8.74 9.81 30.23
C ASN A 411 9.41 8.68 29.43
N LEU A 412 8.94 8.48 28.19
CA LEU A 412 9.46 7.44 27.32
C LEU A 412 10.68 7.92 26.54
N VAL A 413 10.58 9.12 25.95
CA VAL A 413 11.62 9.73 25.14
C VAL A 413 11.64 11.23 25.42
N GLN A 414 12.82 11.78 25.66
CA GLN A 414 13.06 13.22 25.77
C GLN A 414 14.35 13.57 25.05
N ASP A 415 14.26 14.40 24.03
CA ASP A 415 15.41 14.98 23.37
C ASP A 415 15.54 16.45 23.79
N PRO A 416 16.55 16.80 24.60
CA PRO A 416 16.75 18.17 25.05
C PRO A 416 17.28 19.10 23.95
N ASP A 417 17.84 18.57 22.86
CA ASP A 417 18.43 19.39 21.80
C ASP A 417 17.35 19.85 20.80
N THR A 418 16.34 19.02 20.54
CA THR A 418 15.20 19.38 19.68
C THR A 418 13.97 19.84 20.47
N GLY A 419 13.90 19.54 21.76
CA GLY A 419 12.72 19.75 22.61
C GLY A 419 11.68 18.63 22.48
N PHE A 420 11.87 17.66 21.58
CA PHE A 420 10.92 16.59 21.34
C PHE A 420 10.74 15.70 22.58
N SER A 421 9.49 15.43 22.96
CA SER A 421 9.15 14.57 24.09
C SER A 421 8.01 13.60 23.75
N VAL A 422 8.07 12.42 24.37
CA VAL A 422 7.00 11.43 24.35
C VAL A 422 6.76 10.96 25.79
N ASN A 423 5.57 11.22 26.29
CA ASN A 423 5.10 10.80 27.60
C ASN A 423 3.90 9.86 27.47
N ALA A 424 3.72 8.95 28.42
CA ALA A 424 2.64 7.98 28.42
C ALA A 424 1.98 7.85 29.79
N GLN A 425 0.65 7.90 29.84
CA GLN A 425 -0.12 7.70 31.07
C GLN A 425 -0.61 6.25 31.19
N LEU A 426 -0.40 5.66 32.37
CA LEU A 426 -0.86 4.32 32.70
C LEU A 426 -2.36 4.28 33.01
N ILE A 427 -3.03 3.22 32.57
CA ILE A 427 -4.42 2.87 32.92
C ILE A 427 -4.46 1.47 33.54
N GLY A 428 -5.38 1.23 34.47
CA GLY A 428 -5.53 -0.06 35.15
C GLY A 428 -6.63 -0.92 34.55
N ASN A 429 -6.60 -2.22 34.84
CA ASN A 429 -7.72 -3.14 34.55
C ASN A 429 -8.87 -2.93 35.55
N GLU A 430 -10.13 -2.78 35.11
CA GLU A 430 -11.25 -2.40 36.00
C GLU A 430 -11.81 -3.55 36.91
N ALA A 431 -11.14 -4.71 37.04
CA ALA A 431 -11.74 -5.93 37.59
C ALA A 431 -11.22 -6.39 38.98
N ARG A 432 -11.57 -5.61 40.01
CA ARG A 432 -11.76 -5.99 41.44
C ARG A 432 -11.12 -7.32 41.92
N SER A 433 -9.99 -7.21 42.64
CA SER A 433 -9.74 -7.93 43.91
C SER A 433 -8.75 -7.16 44.78
N PRO A 434 -9.03 -6.85 46.06
CA PRO A 434 -8.06 -6.17 46.93
C PRO A 434 -6.87 -7.10 47.19
N GLY A 435 -5.66 -6.71 46.80
CA GLY A 435 -4.42 -7.39 47.19
C GLY A 435 -3.68 -8.20 46.10
N LYS A 436 -4.05 -8.08 44.82
CA LYS A 436 -3.21 -8.51 43.69
C LYS A 436 -2.86 -7.29 42.84
N HIS A 437 -1.58 -7.05 42.58
CA HIS A 437 -1.17 -6.08 41.56
C HIS A 437 -1.72 -6.56 40.21
N GLU A 438 -2.62 -5.77 39.62
CA GLU A 438 -3.22 -6.00 38.31
C GLU A 438 -2.53 -5.09 37.29
N GLY A 439 -2.12 -5.66 36.15
CA GLY A 439 -2.25 -5.07 34.81
C GLY A 439 -2.35 -3.55 34.67
N THR A 440 -1.26 -2.83 34.44
CA THR A 440 -1.23 -1.44 33.95
C THR A 440 -0.85 -1.33 32.47
N TYR A 441 -1.60 -0.57 31.66
CA TYR A 441 -1.36 -0.43 30.22
C TYR A 441 -1.18 1.03 29.82
N LEU A 442 -0.62 1.32 28.63
CA LEU A 442 -0.59 2.70 28.13
C LEU A 442 -1.98 3.10 27.63
N GLY A 443 -2.63 4.04 28.31
CA GLY A 443 -3.98 4.51 27.95
C GLY A 443 -3.99 5.85 27.22
N ARG A 444 -2.91 6.63 27.34
CA ARG A 444 -2.79 7.93 26.68
C ARG A 444 -1.32 8.21 26.37
N LEU A 445 -1.04 8.68 25.17
CA LEU A 445 0.29 9.13 24.74
C LEU A 445 0.23 10.62 24.42
N GLY A 446 1.18 11.38 24.94
CA GLY A 446 1.45 12.76 24.52
C GLY A 446 2.76 12.83 23.78
N ILE A 447 2.73 13.36 22.57
CA ILE A 447 3.93 13.64 21.77
C ILE A 447 4.00 15.14 21.57
N ALA A 448 5.07 15.77 22.02
CA ALA A 448 5.22 17.22 22.01
C ALA A 448 6.53 17.66 21.36
N ASN A 449 6.50 18.84 20.75
CA ASN A 449 7.69 19.62 20.49
C ASN A 449 7.42 21.08 20.91
N PRO A 450 7.85 21.48 22.12
CA PRO A 450 7.64 22.84 22.63
C PRO A 450 8.25 23.93 21.75
N ALA A 451 9.31 23.62 20.99
CA ALA A 451 9.95 24.61 20.11
C ALA A 451 9.04 25.04 18.95
N THR A 452 8.18 24.15 18.47
CA THR A 452 7.22 24.41 17.38
C THR A 452 5.79 24.62 17.87
N GLY A 453 5.52 24.38 19.16
CA GLY A 453 4.16 24.37 19.71
C GLY A 453 3.33 23.16 19.27
N PHE A 454 3.96 22.15 18.68
CA PHE A 454 3.30 20.91 18.29
C PHE A 454 2.96 20.07 19.51
N GLN A 455 1.71 19.63 19.61
CA GLN A 455 1.24 18.67 20.60
C GLN A 455 0.31 17.67 19.92
N LEU A 456 0.50 16.39 20.18
CA LEU A 456 -0.35 15.32 19.69
C LEU A 456 -0.74 14.43 20.85
N GLU A 457 -2.05 14.30 21.06
CA GLU A 457 -2.62 13.41 22.05
C GLU A 457 -3.24 12.19 21.37
N VAL A 458 -2.87 11.00 21.85
CA VAL A 458 -3.36 9.74 21.31
C VAL A 458 -4.00 8.95 22.43
N THR A 459 -5.27 8.60 22.26
CA THR A 459 -6.03 7.70 23.14
C THR A 459 -6.61 6.55 22.33
N PRO A 460 -7.08 5.46 22.97
CA PRO A 460 -7.81 4.41 22.26
C PRO A 460 -9.07 4.89 21.52
N GLN A 461 -9.64 6.03 21.90
CA GLN A 461 -10.87 6.57 21.33
C GLN A 461 -10.60 7.57 20.20
N ASN A 462 -9.65 8.48 20.39
CA ASN A 462 -9.39 9.60 19.49
C ASN A 462 -7.91 9.97 19.41
N ILE A 463 -7.56 10.67 18.32
CA ILE A 463 -6.24 11.24 18.06
C ILE A 463 -6.45 12.74 17.89
N THR A 464 -5.94 13.55 18.80
CA THR A 464 -6.18 15.00 18.84
C THR A 464 -4.89 15.75 18.59
N LEU A 465 -4.88 16.57 17.53
CA LEU A 465 -3.76 17.46 17.23
C LEU A 465 -3.95 18.81 17.93
N ASN A 466 -2.91 19.31 18.57
CA ASN A 466 -2.85 20.55 19.35
C ASN A 466 -4.10 20.73 20.26
N PRO A 467 -4.30 19.84 21.25
CA PRO A 467 -5.49 19.84 22.10
C PRO A 467 -5.70 21.17 22.83
N GLY A 468 -4.63 21.84 23.25
CA GLY A 468 -4.70 23.14 23.93
C GLY A 468 -5.27 24.28 23.06
N SER A 469 -5.20 24.17 21.74
CA SER A 469 -5.74 25.17 20.79
C SER A 469 -7.04 24.74 20.10
N GLY A 470 -7.63 23.61 20.52
CA GLY A 470 -8.84 23.06 19.89
C GLY A 470 -8.61 22.55 18.46
N GLY A 471 -7.44 21.97 18.19
CA GLY A 471 -7.12 21.43 16.87
C GLY A 471 -7.93 20.19 16.47
N PRO A 472 -7.71 19.64 15.27
CA PRO A 472 -8.56 18.61 14.69
C PRO A 472 -8.49 17.30 15.48
N VAL A 473 -9.65 16.65 15.61
CA VAL A 473 -9.82 15.34 16.26
C VAL A 473 -10.09 14.29 15.20
N PHE A 474 -9.29 13.22 15.20
CA PHE A 474 -9.40 12.08 14.30
C PHE A 474 -9.82 10.82 15.06
N SER A 475 -10.50 9.92 14.36
CA SER A 475 -10.80 8.57 14.81
C SER A 475 -9.79 7.58 14.23
N TRP A 476 -9.57 6.45 14.92
CA TRP A 476 -8.82 5.31 14.39
C TRP A 476 -9.42 4.66 13.12
N ARG A 477 -10.60 5.11 12.68
CA ARG A 477 -11.24 4.71 11.41
C ARG A 477 -10.85 5.60 10.24
N ASP A 478 -10.22 6.73 10.51
CA ASP A 478 -9.82 7.70 9.51
C ASP A 478 -8.49 7.31 8.88
N GLN A 479 -8.21 7.88 7.70
CA GLN A 479 -6.92 7.83 7.05
C GLN A 479 -6.50 9.26 6.75
N ALA A 480 -5.39 9.69 7.34
CA ALA A 480 -4.92 11.07 7.22
C ALA A 480 -3.38 11.09 7.23
N SER A 481 -2.79 12.01 6.47
CA SER A 481 -1.38 12.35 6.60
C SER A 481 -1.28 13.86 6.77
N LEU A 482 -0.65 14.27 7.85
CA LEU A 482 -0.56 15.63 8.32
C LEU A 482 0.93 15.95 8.45
N ARG A 483 1.33 17.15 8.06
CA ARG A 483 2.67 17.64 8.31
C ARG A 483 2.55 19.02 8.94
N GLN A 484 3.09 19.16 10.13
CA GLN A 484 3.18 20.43 10.83
C GLN A 484 4.65 20.64 11.20
N ASP A 485 5.26 21.67 10.61
CA ASP A 485 6.67 21.96 10.75
C ASP A 485 7.54 20.71 10.44
N GLU A 486 8.42 20.35 11.37
CA GLU A 486 9.33 19.21 11.27
C GLU A 486 8.68 17.88 11.66
N VAL A 487 7.38 17.85 12.02
CA VAL A 487 6.68 16.63 12.44
C VAL A 487 5.63 16.21 11.42
N ALA A 488 5.77 15.01 10.89
CA ALA A 488 4.80 14.35 10.02
C ALA A 488 4.04 13.27 10.79
N VAL A 489 2.71 13.34 10.78
CA VAL A 489 1.80 12.40 11.44
C VAL A 489 0.97 11.69 10.40
N THR A 490 1.02 10.37 10.35
CA THR A 490 0.24 9.53 9.42
C THR A 490 -0.65 8.58 10.20
N ILE A 491 -1.96 8.73 10.03
CA ILE A 491 -3.00 7.89 10.61
C ILE A 491 -3.38 6.83 9.58
N ASN A 492 -3.11 5.56 9.87
CA ASN A 492 -3.48 4.44 9.01
C ASN A 492 -4.74 3.74 9.55
N LYS A 493 -5.79 3.74 8.73
CA LYS A 493 -7.12 3.20 9.04
C LYS A 493 -7.05 1.81 9.67
N LYS A 494 -7.59 1.67 10.89
CA LYS A 494 -7.69 0.41 11.67
C LYS A 494 -6.35 -0.29 11.92
N ARG A 495 -5.20 0.38 11.77
CA ARG A 495 -3.88 -0.23 11.91
C ARG A 495 -3.04 0.43 12.99
N ASN A 496 -2.59 1.65 12.76
CA ASN A 496 -1.60 2.34 13.58
C ASN A 496 -1.54 3.84 13.26
N LEU A 497 -0.80 4.57 14.08
CA LEU A 497 -0.42 5.96 13.91
C LEU A 497 1.11 6.02 13.80
N VAL A 498 1.66 6.67 12.78
CA VAL A 498 3.10 6.84 12.59
C VAL A 498 3.46 8.32 12.70
N VAL A 499 4.41 8.65 13.57
CA VAL A 499 4.93 10.01 13.76
C VAL A 499 6.40 10.03 13.34
N SER A 500 6.76 10.83 12.35
CA SER A 500 8.13 11.03 11.88
C SER A 500 8.58 12.44 12.16
N VAL A 501 9.76 12.61 12.75
CA VAL A 501 10.42 13.91 12.93
C VAL A 501 11.51 14.05 11.86
N GLU A 502 11.51 15.11 11.06
CA GLU A 502 12.31 15.30 9.84
C GLU A 502 13.83 15.12 10.08
N ASN A 503 14.32 15.57 11.23
CA ASN A 503 15.70 15.42 11.70
C ASN A 503 15.82 14.55 12.96
N GLY A 504 14.83 13.72 13.25
CA GLY A 504 14.79 12.89 14.45
C GLY A 504 14.38 11.45 14.16
N GLY A 505 13.60 10.87 15.06
CA GLY A 505 13.14 9.49 14.98
C GLY A 505 11.82 9.30 14.23
N THR A 506 11.53 8.04 13.91
CA THR A 506 10.19 7.59 13.50
C THR A 506 9.60 6.71 14.60
N PHE A 507 8.39 7.05 15.04
CA PHE A 507 7.67 6.42 16.12
C PHE A 507 6.31 5.90 15.62
N GLU A 508 5.82 4.84 16.23
CA GLU A 508 4.56 4.19 15.88
C GLU A 508 3.74 3.92 17.14
N ALA A 509 2.47 4.32 17.13
CA ALA A 509 1.49 3.96 18.14
C ALA A 509 0.45 2.99 17.55
N VAL A 510 0.22 1.88 18.24
CA VAL A 510 -0.67 0.80 17.80
C VAL A 510 -1.88 0.73 18.75
N LEU A 511 -3.09 0.61 18.19
CA LEU A 511 -4.31 0.42 18.96
C LEU A 511 -4.60 -1.07 19.16
N HIS A 512 -4.63 -1.52 20.41
CA HIS A 512 -5.06 -2.86 20.77
C HIS A 512 -6.53 -2.84 21.19
N ARG A 513 -7.39 -3.43 20.35
CA ARG A 513 -8.82 -3.57 20.63
C ARG A 513 -9.11 -4.87 21.34
N VAL A 514 -9.74 -4.77 22.50
CA VAL A 514 -10.01 -5.91 23.35
C VAL A 514 -11.45 -6.38 23.19
N TRP A 515 -11.64 -7.68 22.99
CA TRP A 515 -12.96 -8.26 22.74
C TRP A 515 -13.79 -8.35 24.04
N LYS A 516 -15.11 -8.17 23.93
CA LYS A 516 -16.06 -8.36 25.05
C LYS A 516 -16.03 -9.81 25.53
N GLY A 517 -15.26 -10.08 26.58
CA GLY A 517 -15.03 -11.42 27.16
C GLY A 517 -13.57 -11.74 27.52
N SER A 518 -12.63 -10.86 27.17
CA SER A 518 -11.21 -10.98 27.56
C SER A 518 -10.98 -10.63 29.04
N ALA A 519 -9.90 -11.15 29.63
CA ALA A 519 -9.47 -10.80 31.00
C ALA A 519 -8.98 -9.34 31.15
N ILE A 520 -8.65 -8.69 30.04
CA ILE A 520 -8.39 -7.26 29.93
C ILE A 520 -9.71 -6.61 29.49
N HIS A 521 -10.18 -5.60 30.21
CA HIS A 521 -11.51 -5.00 29.96
C HIS A 521 -11.46 -3.65 29.23
N GLN A 522 -10.28 -3.14 28.90
CA GLN A 522 -10.11 -1.83 28.26
C GLN A 522 -9.14 -1.88 27.07
N ASP A 523 -9.46 -1.13 26.02
CA ASP A 523 -8.54 -0.91 24.89
C ASP A 523 -7.31 -0.13 25.37
N PHE A 524 -6.14 -0.46 24.83
CA PHE A 524 -4.87 0.16 25.21
C PHE A 524 -3.98 0.43 24.00
N LEU A 525 -2.87 1.13 24.24
CA LEU A 525 -1.91 1.54 23.22
C LEU A 525 -0.59 0.78 23.36
N GLY A 526 -0.01 0.38 22.24
CA GLY A 526 1.40 0.01 22.12
C GLY A 526 2.20 1.18 21.55
N PHE A 527 3.45 1.36 21.99
CA PHE A 527 4.34 2.40 21.48
C PHE A 527 5.67 1.80 21.02
N TYR A 528 6.06 2.11 19.79
CA TYR A 528 7.21 1.53 19.11
C TYR A 528 8.10 2.62 18.50
N VAL A 529 9.40 2.43 18.63
CA VAL A 529 10.43 3.26 18.01
C VAL A 529 10.92 2.52 16.79
N LEU A 530 10.47 2.96 15.61
CA LEU A 530 10.86 2.37 14.34
C LEU A 530 12.24 2.83 13.93
N ASP A 531 12.56 4.10 14.16
CA ASP A 531 13.86 4.64 13.80
C ASP A 531 14.32 5.67 14.83
N SER A 532 15.55 5.55 15.29
CA SER A 532 16.15 6.46 16.28
C SER A 532 17.56 6.95 15.91
N HIS A 533 18.13 6.54 14.76
CA HIS A 533 19.55 6.81 14.44
C HIS A 533 19.89 8.29 14.28
N ARG A 534 18.89 9.16 14.09
CA ARG A 534 19.07 10.62 13.94
C ARG A 534 18.72 11.41 15.19
N MET A 535 18.26 10.75 16.26
CA MET A 535 18.00 11.39 17.54
C MET A 535 19.31 11.89 18.15
N SER A 536 19.24 12.98 18.92
CA SER A 536 20.44 13.58 19.50
C SER A 536 21.17 12.62 20.45
N ALA A 537 22.48 12.78 20.58
CA ALA A 537 23.31 12.03 21.55
C ALA A 537 22.83 12.21 23.01
N ARG A 538 22.07 13.27 23.29
CA ARG A 538 21.53 13.60 24.61
C ARG A 538 20.10 13.11 24.82
N THR A 539 19.52 12.40 23.85
CA THR A 539 18.20 11.82 23.98
C THR A 539 18.17 10.83 25.15
N HIS A 540 17.16 10.98 26.01
CA HIS A 540 17.01 10.24 27.24
C HIS A 540 15.56 9.79 27.46
N GLY A 541 15.25 9.20 28.61
CA GLY A 541 13.94 8.62 28.93
C GLY A 541 14.01 7.10 29.11
N LEU A 542 12.88 6.46 29.43
CA LEU A 542 12.82 5.00 29.62
C LEU A 542 13.22 4.21 28.36
N LEU A 543 12.94 4.74 27.17
CA LEU A 543 13.38 4.17 25.89
C LEU A 543 14.55 4.96 25.29
N GLY A 544 14.50 6.29 25.38
CA GLY A 544 15.45 7.17 24.69
C GLY A 544 16.91 6.93 25.09
N GLN A 545 17.18 6.51 26.32
CA GLN A 545 18.53 6.19 26.80
C GLN A 545 19.19 4.99 26.06
N PHE A 546 18.41 4.22 25.32
CA PHE A 546 18.87 3.05 24.56
C PHE A 546 18.96 3.31 23.05
N PHE A 547 18.75 4.55 22.59
CA PHE A 547 18.85 4.89 21.17
C PHE A 547 20.29 4.93 20.67
N HIS A 548 21.24 5.05 21.59
CA HIS A 548 22.67 5.00 21.30
C HIS A 548 23.25 3.63 21.66
N PRO A 549 24.25 3.14 20.92
CA PRO A 549 24.82 1.82 21.15
C PRO A 549 25.34 1.65 22.58
N PHE A 550 24.93 0.56 23.23
CA PHE A 550 25.47 0.09 24.49
C PHE A 550 25.77 -1.41 24.40
N ASP A 551 26.65 -1.92 25.24
CA ASP A 551 27.02 -3.34 25.28
C ASP A 551 26.61 -3.99 26.59
N TYR A 552 26.31 -5.28 26.52
CA TYR A 552 26.11 -6.13 27.68
C TYR A 552 26.67 -7.54 27.43
N LYS A 553 27.06 -8.20 28.52
CA LYS A 553 27.56 -9.59 28.51
C LYS A 553 26.74 -10.43 29.46
N VAL A 554 26.26 -11.57 28.99
CA VAL A 554 25.58 -12.56 29.82
C VAL A 554 26.54 -13.71 30.08
N SER A 555 26.62 -14.13 31.34
CA SER A 555 27.51 -15.18 31.83
C SER A 555 26.84 -15.93 32.98
N ASP A 556 27.41 -17.06 33.40
CA ASP A 556 26.94 -17.82 34.57
C ASP A 556 25.46 -18.24 34.48
N LEU A 557 25.16 -19.08 33.48
CA LEU A 557 23.81 -19.64 33.31
C LEU A 557 23.56 -20.70 34.38
N HIS A 558 22.53 -20.51 35.19
CA HIS A 558 22.13 -21.46 36.23
C HIS A 558 20.60 -21.62 36.28
N PRO A 559 20.08 -22.73 36.84
CA PRO A 559 18.65 -22.87 37.09
C PRO A 559 18.16 -21.74 37.99
N GLY A 560 17.05 -21.11 37.63
CA GLY A 560 16.44 -20.06 38.43
C GLY A 560 15.57 -20.61 39.56
N SER A 561 14.91 -19.70 40.28
CA SER A 561 13.94 -20.05 41.34
C SER A 561 12.75 -20.85 40.81
N ASP A 562 12.40 -20.62 39.54
CA ASP A 562 11.50 -21.47 38.77
C ASP A 562 12.37 -22.45 37.94
N PRO A 563 12.27 -23.77 38.15
CA PRO A 563 13.10 -24.76 37.44
C PRO A 563 12.86 -24.78 35.93
N THR A 564 11.80 -24.14 35.43
CA THR A 564 11.52 -23.98 33.99
C THR A 564 12.20 -22.76 33.36
N LYS A 565 12.80 -21.87 34.17
CA LYS A 565 13.46 -20.64 33.72
C LYS A 565 14.94 -20.65 34.08
N THR A 566 15.76 -20.15 33.17
CA THR A 566 17.21 -20.05 33.36
C THR A 566 17.55 -18.65 33.84
N ASP A 567 18.26 -18.56 34.96
CA ASP A 567 18.83 -17.31 35.46
C ASP A 567 20.28 -17.17 34.94
N ALA A 568 20.73 -15.93 34.81
CA ALA A 568 22.07 -15.61 34.37
C ALA A 568 22.58 -14.32 35.03
N THR A 569 23.89 -14.15 35.04
CA THR A 569 24.54 -12.91 35.41
C THR A 569 24.79 -12.06 34.16
N MET A 570 24.15 -10.88 34.09
CA MET A 570 24.37 -9.88 33.05
C MET A 570 25.26 -8.74 33.57
N VAL A 571 26.31 -8.42 32.83
CA VAL A 571 27.11 -7.20 33.02
C VAL A 571 26.70 -6.17 31.97
N VAL A 572 26.11 -5.06 32.39
CA VAL A 572 25.65 -3.94 31.54
C VAL A 572 26.02 -2.63 32.21
N LYS A 573 26.50 -1.62 31.45
CA LYS A 573 26.87 -0.30 32.00
C LYS A 573 27.76 -0.35 33.26
N ASN A 574 28.73 -1.27 33.29
CA ASN A 574 29.62 -1.56 34.44
C ASN A 574 28.91 -2.01 35.73
N ARG A 575 27.66 -2.46 35.65
CA ARG A 575 26.88 -3.06 36.74
C ARG A 575 26.65 -4.55 36.47
N GLN A 576 26.58 -5.34 37.53
CA GLN A 576 26.30 -6.77 37.48
C GLN A 576 24.87 -7.01 37.99
N LEU A 577 24.04 -7.64 37.17
CA LEU A 577 22.61 -7.87 37.41
C LEU A 577 22.29 -9.34 37.24
N THR A 578 21.32 -9.83 38.01
CA THR A 578 20.72 -11.14 37.78
C THR A 578 19.54 -10.99 36.83
N VAL A 579 19.54 -11.73 35.74
CA VAL A 579 18.48 -11.72 34.71
C VAL A 579 17.90 -13.11 34.53
N THR A 580 16.63 -13.19 34.15
CA THR A 580 15.93 -14.47 33.92
C THR A 580 15.49 -14.59 32.47
N ARG A 581 15.69 -15.75 31.84
CA ARG A 581 15.21 -15.99 30.47
C ARG A 581 13.68 -16.09 30.48
N GLY A 582 13.04 -15.29 29.63
CA GLY A 582 11.59 -15.26 29.48
C GLY A 582 11.12 -15.16 28.04
N LEU A 583 9.85 -15.48 27.83
CA LEU A 583 9.12 -15.25 26.58
C LEU A 583 8.23 -14.03 26.77
N GLN A 584 8.28 -13.10 25.81
CA GLN A 584 7.43 -11.92 25.76
C GLN A 584 6.76 -11.80 24.40
N LYS A 585 5.61 -11.11 24.35
CA LYS A 585 4.91 -10.84 23.10
C LYS A 585 5.29 -9.46 22.57
N ASP A 586 5.77 -9.42 21.33
CA ASP A 586 6.08 -8.21 20.57
C ASP A 586 5.07 -8.04 19.44
N TYR A 587 4.24 -7.02 19.50
CA TYR A 587 3.20 -6.77 18.50
C TYR A 587 3.64 -5.84 17.37
N SER A 588 4.91 -5.40 17.34
CA SER A 588 5.43 -4.56 16.24
C SER A 588 5.34 -5.23 14.88
N LYS A 589 5.56 -6.56 14.82
CA LYS A 589 5.55 -7.35 13.58
C LYS A 589 4.15 -7.89 13.23
N ASP A 590 3.40 -8.31 14.24
CA ASP A 590 2.01 -8.76 14.11
C ASP A 590 1.13 -8.08 15.16
N PRO A 591 0.52 -6.94 14.83
CA PRO A 591 -0.36 -6.19 15.73
C PRO A 591 -1.58 -6.97 16.23
N ARG A 592 -1.97 -8.06 15.56
CA ARG A 592 -3.18 -8.83 15.92
C ARG A 592 -2.87 -9.98 16.85
N HIS A 593 -1.78 -10.71 16.63
CA HIS A 593 -1.49 -11.93 17.39
C HIS A 593 -0.28 -11.79 18.33
N GLY A 594 0.63 -10.85 18.07
CA GLY A 594 1.91 -10.70 18.76
C GLY A 594 2.89 -11.83 18.38
N ALA A 595 4.14 -11.48 18.12
CA ALA A 595 5.21 -12.45 17.91
C ALA A 595 5.88 -12.78 19.25
N GLU A 596 6.12 -14.06 19.52
CA GLU A 596 6.89 -14.46 20.71
C GLU A 596 8.36 -14.12 20.52
N VAL A 597 8.92 -13.39 21.48
CA VAL A 597 10.32 -12.97 21.54
C VAL A 597 10.92 -13.51 22.83
N THR A 598 12.07 -14.17 22.71
CA THR A 598 12.85 -14.56 23.89
C THR A 598 13.74 -13.41 24.33
N CYS A 599 13.71 -13.08 25.61
CA CYS A 599 14.50 -12.01 26.19
C CYS A 599 15.07 -12.35 27.56
N TRP A 600 16.11 -11.61 27.93
CA TRP A 600 16.60 -11.53 29.30
C TRP A 600 15.76 -10.52 30.06
N PHE A 601 15.05 -10.98 31.09
CA PHE A 601 14.19 -10.17 31.93
C PHE A 601 14.99 -9.57 33.08
N ILE A 602 14.97 -8.24 33.20
CA ILE A 602 15.57 -7.46 34.29
C ILE A 602 14.48 -7.20 35.33
N HIS A 603 14.71 -7.67 36.55
CA HIS A 603 13.79 -7.52 37.68
C HIS A 603 13.81 -6.09 38.25
N ASN A 604 12.98 -5.85 39.28
CA ASN A 604 12.97 -4.60 40.07
C ASN A 604 12.81 -3.33 39.21
N ASN A 605 11.81 -3.32 38.33
CA ASN A 605 11.51 -2.18 37.47
C ASN A 605 12.68 -1.71 36.58
N GLY A 606 13.52 -2.65 36.11
CA GLY A 606 14.67 -2.33 35.27
C GLY A 606 15.87 -1.78 36.04
N ASP A 607 15.90 -1.94 37.36
CA ASP A 607 17.00 -1.47 38.20
C ASP A 607 18.36 -1.99 37.69
N GLY A 608 19.34 -1.10 37.71
CA GLY A 608 20.68 -1.35 37.20
C GLY A 608 20.82 -1.31 35.66
N LEU A 609 19.76 -1.54 34.88
CA LEU A 609 19.75 -1.32 33.43
C LEU A 609 19.52 0.16 33.09
N LEU A 610 18.60 0.80 33.82
CA LEU A 610 18.33 2.23 33.70
C LEU A 610 19.50 3.07 34.28
N ASP A 611 19.75 4.24 33.69
CA ASP A 611 20.80 5.15 34.17
C ASP A 611 20.52 5.69 35.59
N GLY A 612 19.23 5.84 35.95
CA GLY A 612 18.72 6.19 37.28
C GLY A 612 17.70 5.19 37.83
N ALA A 613 16.91 5.62 38.81
CA ALA A 613 15.76 4.86 39.27
C ALA A 613 14.57 5.09 38.31
N TYR A 614 13.66 4.12 38.21
CA TYR A 614 12.51 4.28 37.32
C TYR A 614 11.63 5.49 37.70
N THR A 615 11.63 5.88 38.99
CA THR A 615 10.91 7.05 39.52
C THR A 615 11.42 8.37 38.96
N ASP A 616 12.67 8.41 38.49
CA ASP A 616 13.26 9.61 37.86
C ASP A 616 12.62 9.92 36.50
N TYR A 617 11.91 8.93 35.93
CA TYR A 617 11.19 9.06 34.67
C TYR A 617 9.69 9.27 34.86
N ILE A 618 9.21 9.52 36.09
CA ILE A 618 7.82 9.90 36.35
C ILE A 618 7.70 11.42 36.20
N VAL A 619 6.75 11.84 35.37
CA VAL A 619 6.46 13.26 35.09
C VAL A 619 5.07 13.65 35.62
N PRO A 620 4.85 14.92 35.99
CA PRO A 620 3.59 15.34 36.60
C PRO A 620 2.43 15.40 35.60
N ASP A 621 2.72 15.58 34.32
CA ASP A 621 1.72 15.72 33.27
C ASP A 621 2.23 15.18 31.92
N ILE A 622 1.33 15.14 30.92
CA ILE A 622 1.55 14.47 29.65
C ILE A 622 2.28 15.34 28.60
N PHE A 623 2.38 16.67 28.74
CA PHE A 623 2.88 17.59 27.71
C PHE A 623 4.02 18.52 28.13
#